data_AF-A0A0B0MMC6-F1
#
_entry.id   AF-A0A0B0MMC6-F1
#
_cell.length_a   1.000
_cell.length_b   1.000
_cell.length_c   1.000
_cell.angle_alpha   90.00
_cell.angle_beta   90.00
_cell.angle_gamma   90.00
#
_symmetry.space_group_name_H-M   'P 1'
#
loop_
_entity.id
_entity.type
_entity.pdbx_description
1 polymer ?
#
loop_
_entity_poly.entity_id
_entity_poly.type
_entity_poly.pdbx_seq_one_letter_code
_entity_poly.pdbx_strand_id
1 'polypeptide(L)'
;MGWKAAEKLIRHWKVLRGDNVKKHIKQGPGHEGGIFTVEAPFHASNFQVLDPVTGKPCKIGVKYLEDGTKVRVSRGIGASGSIIPRPEILKMRTTPRPTVAGPKDTPMNLVLEKTYEPKSGKGMPELINILNDVANGLGSSTNL
;
A
#
# COMPACT_ATOMS: atom_id res chain seq x y z
N MET A 1 15.04 -2.84 -21.48
CA MET A 1 14.09 -2.22 -20.53
C MET A 1 12.62 -2.52 -20.89
N GLY A 2 12.30 -3.73 -21.40
CA GLY A 2 10.99 -4.00 -22.05
C GLY A 2 10.11 -5.06 -21.40
N TRP A 3 10.61 -5.88 -20.47
CA TRP A 3 9.83 -7.01 -19.95
C TRP A 3 9.05 -6.67 -18.66
N LYS A 4 9.60 -5.79 -17.81
CA LYS A 4 8.94 -5.36 -16.57
C LYS A 4 7.65 -4.56 -16.80
N ALA A 5 7.50 -3.91 -17.97
CA ALA A 5 6.30 -3.14 -18.34
C ALA A 5 5.17 -4.06 -18.85
N ALA A 6 5.50 -5.07 -19.66
CA ALA A 6 4.56 -6.10 -20.09
C ALA A 6 4.02 -6.91 -18.88
N GLU A 7 4.89 -7.20 -17.92
CA GLU A 7 4.49 -7.84 -16.64
C GLU A 7 3.53 -6.94 -15.83
N LYS A 8 3.74 -5.60 -15.87
CA LYS A 8 2.88 -4.63 -15.19
C LYS A 8 1.49 -4.48 -15.82
N LEU A 9 1.37 -4.73 -17.13
CA LEU A 9 0.11 -4.71 -17.87
C LEU A 9 -0.71 -6.00 -17.65
N ILE A 10 -0.05 -7.15 -17.57
CA ILE A 10 -0.68 -8.44 -17.21
C ILE A 10 -1.19 -8.44 -15.74
N ARG A 11 -0.59 -7.64 -14.86
CA ARG A 11 -0.93 -7.54 -13.42
C ARG A 11 -2.29 -6.89 -13.09
N HIS A 12 -3.02 -6.34 -14.06
CA HIS A 12 -4.39 -5.84 -13.80
C HIS A 12 -5.45 -6.95 -13.80
N TRP A 13 -5.10 -8.16 -14.19
CA TRP A 13 -5.98 -9.32 -14.05
C TRP A 13 -5.92 -9.83 -12.62
N LYS A 14 -7.01 -9.67 -11.89
CA LYS A 14 -7.22 -10.41 -10.66
C LYS A 14 -7.58 -11.83 -11.04
N VAL A 15 -6.69 -12.76 -10.70
CA VAL A 15 -7.01 -14.17 -10.64
C VAL A 15 -8.04 -14.34 -9.52
N LEU A 16 -9.24 -14.75 -9.88
CA LEU A 16 -10.31 -15.09 -8.95
C LEU A 16 -10.44 -16.61 -8.98
N ARG A 17 -10.68 -17.21 -7.81
CA ARG A 17 -11.11 -18.60 -7.64
C ARG A 17 -12.32 -18.86 -8.54
N GLY A 18 -12.12 -19.41 -9.73
CA GLY A 18 -13.21 -19.63 -10.67
C GLY A 18 -12.82 -20.57 -11.80
N ASP A 19 -11.77 -20.21 -12.55
CA ASP A 19 -11.41 -20.93 -13.76
C ASP A 19 -10.11 -21.71 -13.59
N ASN A 20 -10.28 -23.03 -13.55
CA ASN A 20 -9.22 -24.01 -13.32
C ASN A 20 -8.66 -24.50 -14.64
N VAL A 21 -7.43 -24.11 -14.97
CA VAL A 21 -6.71 -24.64 -16.13
C VAL A 21 -5.71 -25.68 -15.67
N LYS A 22 -5.67 -26.81 -16.39
CA LYS A 22 -4.68 -27.86 -16.15
C LYS A 22 -3.35 -27.47 -16.81
N LYS A 23 -2.33 -27.21 -16.01
CA LYS A 23 -0.96 -26.94 -16.46
C LYS A 23 -0.10 -28.18 -16.23
N HIS A 24 0.53 -28.67 -17.30
CA HIS A 24 1.52 -29.73 -17.21
C HIS A 24 2.88 -29.09 -16.90
N ILE A 25 3.46 -29.44 -15.76
CA ILE A 25 4.76 -28.90 -15.33
C ILE A 25 5.77 -30.05 -15.35
N LYS A 26 6.87 -29.85 -16.08
CA LYS A 26 7.99 -30.78 -16.10
C LYS A 26 8.73 -30.72 -14.75
N GLN A 27 9.10 -31.88 -14.22
CA GLN A 27 9.86 -31.99 -12.97
C GLN A 27 11.20 -31.26 -13.06
N GLY A 28 11.59 -30.60 -11.97
CA GLY A 28 12.89 -29.95 -11.81
C GLY A 28 13.41 -30.06 -10.37
N PRO A 29 14.61 -29.55 -10.08
CA PRO A 29 15.16 -29.56 -8.74
C PRO A 29 14.33 -28.65 -7.82
N GLY A 30 13.60 -29.25 -6.88
CA GLY A 30 12.79 -28.54 -5.88
C GLY A 30 11.28 -28.53 -6.13
N HIS A 31 10.78 -29.11 -7.23
CA HIS A 31 9.34 -29.28 -7.47
C HIS A 31 9.01 -30.59 -8.18
N GLU A 32 7.93 -31.23 -7.75
CA GLU A 32 7.42 -32.44 -8.39
C GLU A 32 6.83 -32.12 -9.77
N GLY A 33 7.00 -33.04 -10.72
CA GLY A 33 6.35 -32.97 -12.03
C GLY A 33 4.92 -33.47 -11.94
N GLY A 34 4.02 -32.89 -12.72
CA GLY A 34 2.61 -33.31 -12.70
C GLY A 34 1.67 -32.37 -13.42
N ILE A 35 0.39 -32.71 -13.32
CA ILE A 35 -0.71 -31.88 -13.81
C ILE A 35 -1.21 -31.05 -12.64
N PHE A 36 -0.93 -29.75 -12.67
CA PHE A 36 -1.39 -28.81 -11.65
C PHE A 36 -2.64 -28.10 -12.13
N THR A 37 -3.66 -28.06 -11.30
CA THR A 37 -4.82 -27.19 -11.51
C THR A 37 -4.48 -25.81 -11.00
N VAL A 38 -4.32 -24.86 -11.92
CA VAL A 38 -3.94 -23.47 -11.60
C VAL A 38 -5.03 -22.53 -12.09
N GLU A 39 -5.35 -21.53 -11.27
CA GLU A 39 -6.32 -20.51 -11.64
C GLU A 39 -5.82 -19.66 -12.82
N ALA A 40 -6.69 -19.43 -13.78
CA ALA A 40 -6.42 -18.59 -14.95
C ALA A 40 -7.01 -17.18 -14.78
N PRO A 41 -6.36 -16.16 -15.34
CA PRO A 41 -6.89 -14.81 -15.32
C PRO A 41 -8.11 -14.67 -16.24
N PHE A 42 -9.05 -13.81 -15.85
CA PHE A 42 -10.23 -13.46 -16.64
C PHE A 42 -10.30 -11.96 -16.90
N HIS A 43 -10.95 -11.58 -18.00
CA HIS A 43 -11.16 -10.18 -18.34
C HIS A 43 -12.18 -9.52 -17.42
N ALA A 44 -11.92 -8.27 -17.02
CA ALA A 44 -12.74 -7.53 -16.05
C ALA A 44 -14.21 -7.32 -16.49
N SER A 45 -14.49 -7.33 -17.80
CA SER A 45 -15.85 -7.18 -18.34
C SER A 45 -16.78 -8.34 -17.98
N ASN A 46 -16.23 -9.52 -17.68
CA ASN A 46 -17.00 -10.71 -17.39
C ASN A 46 -17.42 -10.77 -15.91
N PHE A 47 -17.04 -9.78 -15.10
CA PHE A 47 -17.34 -9.71 -13.68
C PHE A 47 -18.25 -8.53 -13.35
N GLN A 48 -19.09 -8.74 -12.33
CA GLN A 48 -19.90 -7.69 -11.74
C GLN A 48 -19.77 -7.71 -10.22
N VAL A 49 -19.86 -6.53 -9.61
CA VAL A 49 -19.80 -6.41 -8.14
C VAL A 49 -21.15 -6.77 -7.55
N LEU A 50 -21.12 -7.58 -6.49
CA LEU A 50 -22.31 -7.95 -5.74
C LEU A 50 -22.64 -6.86 -4.71
N ASP A 51 -23.94 -6.62 -4.55
CA ASP A 51 -24.44 -5.78 -3.47
C ASP A 51 -24.23 -6.51 -2.12
N PRO A 52 -23.62 -5.86 -1.11
CA PRO A 52 -23.38 -6.49 0.19
C PRO A 52 -24.67 -6.91 0.93
N VAL A 53 -25.81 -6.30 0.63
CA VAL A 53 -27.07 -6.61 1.32
C VAL A 53 -27.88 -7.65 0.57
N THR A 54 -28.08 -7.43 -0.74
CA THR A 54 -28.98 -8.29 -1.53
C THR A 54 -28.25 -9.46 -2.18
N GLY A 55 -26.91 -9.44 -2.24
CA GLY A 55 -26.10 -10.46 -2.93
C GLY A 55 -26.30 -10.48 -4.45
N LYS A 56 -27.06 -9.53 -5.01
CA LYS A 56 -27.36 -9.46 -6.44
C LYS A 56 -26.28 -8.68 -7.18
N PRO A 57 -26.03 -9.00 -8.46
CA PRO A 57 -25.13 -8.21 -9.30
C PRO A 57 -25.65 -6.78 -9.47
N CYS A 58 -24.82 -5.79 -9.18
CA CYS A 58 -25.20 -4.38 -9.21
C CYS A 58 -24.19 -3.52 -9.99
N LYS A 59 -24.60 -2.31 -10.37
CA LYS A 59 -23.71 -1.29 -10.93
C LYS A 59 -23.20 -0.41 -9.79
N ILE A 60 -22.00 0.16 -9.93
CA ILE A 60 -21.43 1.06 -8.92
C ILE A 60 -21.71 2.52 -9.31
N GLY A 61 -22.11 3.32 -8.33
CA GLY A 61 -22.10 4.78 -8.37
C GLY A 61 -21.12 5.35 -7.33
N VAL A 62 -20.86 6.65 -7.44
CA VAL A 62 -20.07 7.41 -6.46
C VAL A 62 -20.98 8.47 -5.86
N LYS A 63 -20.97 8.60 -4.53
CA LYS A 63 -21.66 9.66 -3.79
C LYS A 63 -20.70 10.26 -2.76
N TYR A 64 -20.89 11.52 -2.43
CA TYR A 64 -20.23 12.17 -1.29
C TYR A 64 -21.16 12.14 -0.08
N LEU A 65 -20.61 11.82 1.08
CA LEU A 65 -21.30 11.98 2.36
C LEU A 65 -21.25 13.44 2.80
N GLU A 66 -22.00 13.76 3.86
CA GLU A 66 -22.02 15.10 4.46
C GLU A 66 -20.62 15.53 4.97
N ASP A 67 -19.82 14.57 5.43
CA ASP A 67 -18.42 14.76 5.84
C ASP A 67 -17.45 15.01 4.67
N GLY A 68 -17.93 15.04 3.42
CA GLY A 68 -17.10 15.18 2.22
C GLY A 68 -16.38 13.90 1.79
N THR A 69 -16.55 12.80 2.51
CA THR A 69 -15.91 11.51 2.17
C THR A 69 -16.57 10.88 0.93
N LYS A 70 -15.74 10.43 -0.02
CA LYS A 70 -16.18 9.77 -1.26
C LYS A 70 -16.46 8.29 -1.04
N VAL A 71 -17.71 7.87 -1.24
CA VAL A 71 -18.15 6.49 -1.08
C VAL A 71 -18.70 5.88 -2.36
N ARG A 72 -18.60 4.55 -2.48
CA ARG A 72 -19.22 3.78 -3.57
C ARG A 72 -20.60 3.32 -3.15
N VAL A 73 -21.58 3.40 -4.03
CA VAL A 73 -22.98 3.06 -3.75
C VAL A 73 -23.49 2.07 -4.81
N SER A 74 -24.29 1.07 -4.42
CA SER A 74 -24.93 0.15 -5.37
C SER A 74 -26.05 0.85 -6.16
N ARG A 75 -26.15 0.56 -7.46
CA ARG A 75 -27.14 1.13 -8.39
C ARG A 75 -27.74 0.04 -9.29
N GLY A 76 -28.99 0.24 -9.69
CA GLY A 76 -29.69 -0.61 -10.67
C GLY A 76 -30.90 -1.32 -10.09
N ILE A 77 -31.56 -2.11 -10.95
CA ILE A 77 -32.72 -2.92 -10.57
C ILE A 77 -32.27 -4.05 -9.63
N GLY A 78 -32.86 -4.08 -8.42
CA GLY A 78 -32.51 -5.04 -7.37
C GLY A 78 -31.33 -4.66 -6.46
N ALA A 79 -30.78 -3.45 -6.62
CA ALA A 79 -29.75 -2.90 -5.72
C ALA A 79 -30.40 -2.16 -4.53
N SER A 80 -29.84 -2.26 -3.33
CA SER A 80 -30.36 -1.62 -2.11
C SER A 80 -29.95 -0.15 -1.95
N GLY A 81 -29.07 0.36 -2.82
CA GLY A 81 -28.48 1.69 -2.62
C GLY A 81 -27.47 1.73 -1.47
N SER A 82 -26.98 0.57 -1.03
CA SER A 82 -26.03 0.46 0.09
C SER A 82 -24.63 0.91 -0.30
N ILE A 83 -23.88 1.35 0.71
CA ILE A 83 -22.47 1.72 0.54
C ILE A 83 -21.64 0.45 0.38
N ILE A 84 -20.85 0.38 -0.69
CA ILE A 84 -19.92 -0.73 -0.96
C ILE A 84 -18.52 -0.31 -0.45
N PRO A 85 -18.14 -0.69 0.79
CA PRO A 85 -16.88 -0.26 1.37
C PRO A 85 -15.68 -0.78 0.57
N ARG A 86 -14.54 -0.10 0.66
CA ARG A 86 -13.29 -0.62 0.13
C ARG A 86 -12.88 -1.83 0.99
N PRO A 87 -12.73 -3.04 0.42
CA PRO A 87 -12.39 -4.23 1.19
C PRO A 87 -11.00 -4.10 1.82
N GLU A 88 -10.83 -4.73 2.98
CA GLU A 88 -9.62 -4.61 3.80
C GLU A 88 -8.36 -5.14 3.11
N ILE A 89 -8.51 -6.15 2.24
CA ILE A 89 -7.40 -6.71 1.45
C ILE A 89 -6.70 -5.67 0.57
N LEU A 90 -7.40 -4.60 0.17
CA LEU A 90 -6.81 -3.51 -0.61
C LEU A 90 -6.13 -2.44 0.24
N LYS A 91 -6.22 -2.55 1.58
CA LYS A 91 -5.51 -1.70 2.55
C LYS A 91 -4.24 -2.39 3.04
N MET A 92 -4.20 -3.72 3.00
CA MET A 92 -3.02 -4.49 3.36
C MET A 92 -1.88 -4.28 2.35
N ARG A 93 -0.65 -4.20 2.86
CA ARG A 93 0.56 -4.18 2.03
C ARG A 93 0.90 -5.60 1.58
N THR A 94 1.34 -5.76 0.33
CA THR A 94 1.81 -7.06 -0.19
C THR A 94 3.06 -7.52 0.54
N THR A 95 3.94 -6.59 0.91
CA THR A 95 5.12 -6.87 1.73
C THR A 95 4.90 -6.31 3.13
N PRO A 96 4.92 -7.16 4.18
CA PRO A 96 4.78 -6.68 5.55
C PRO A 96 6.01 -5.81 5.89
N ARG A 97 5.79 -4.77 6.69
CA ARG A 97 6.92 -4.03 7.27
C ARG A 97 7.44 -4.83 8.47
N PRO A 98 8.77 -4.95 8.64
CA PRO A 98 9.31 -5.45 9.90
C PRO A 98 8.84 -4.54 11.03
N THR A 99 8.38 -5.13 12.13
CA THR A 99 7.94 -4.39 13.33
C THR A 99 9.13 -3.92 14.16
N VAL A 100 10.26 -4.63 14.05
CA VAL A 100 11.49 -4.31 14.75
C VAL A 100 12.27 -3.25 13.97
N ALA A 101 12.67 -2.18 14.64
CA ALA A 101 13.56 -1.17 14.08
C ALA A 101 14.90 -1.82 13.72
N GLY A 102 15.33 -1.67 12.48
CA GLY A 102 16.63 -2.13 12.03
C GLY A 102 17.77 -1.25 12.56
N PRO A 103 19.04 -1.67 12.39
CA PRO A 103 20.20 -0.90 12.85
C PRO A 103 20.31 0.51 12.28
N LYS A 104 19.59 0.81 11.18
CA LYS A 104 19.58 2.10 10.49
C LYS A 104 18.28 2.88 10.69
N ASP A 105 17.35 2.35 11.48
CA ASP A 105 16.06 2.99 11.70
C ASP A 105 16.12 3.86 12.96
N THR A 106 15.77 5.15 12.81
CA THR A 106 15.74 6.09 13.93
C THR A 106 14.63 5.73 14.92
N PRO A 107 14.90 5.66 16.24
CA PRO A 107 13.84 5.44 17.23
C PRO A 107 12.87 6.61 17.26
N MET A 108 11.58 6.31 17.47
CA MET A 108 10.50 7.30 17.40
C MET A 108 10.70 8.49 18.35
N ASN A 109 11.32 8.26 19.51
CA ASN A 109 11.58 9.30 20.51
C ASN A 109 12.42 10.46 19.93
N LEU A 110 13.44 10.14 19.12
CA LEU A 110 14.30 11.15 18.49
C LEU A 110 13.58 11.86 17.34
N VAL A 111 12.71 11.17 16.61
CA VAL A 111 11.99 11.74 15.46
C VAL A 111 10.88 12.70 15.90
N LEU A 112 10.20 12.39 17.00
CA LEU A 112 9.13 13.23 17.55
C LEU A 112 9.66 14.39 18.40
N GLU A 113 10.95 14.38 18.73
CA GLU A 113 11.60 15.47 19.46
C GLU A 113 11.53 16.76 18.63
N LYS A 114 10.89 17.79 19.19
CA LYS A 114 10.79 19.10 18.56
C LYS A 114 12.09 19.86 18.78
N THR A 115 13.01 19.73 17.83
CA THR A 115 14.32 20.40 17.88
C THR A 115 14.29 21.87 17.47
N TYR A 116 13.19 22.35 16.89
CA TYR A 116 13.08 23.72 16.37
C TYR A 116 11.78 24.41 16.77
N GLU A 117 11.91 25.61 17.35
CA GLU A 117 10.79 26.51 17.66
C GLU A 117 11.02 27.88 17.01
N PRO A 118 10.26 28.25 15.96
CA PRO A 118 10.52 29.47 15.18
C PRO A 118 10.27 30.77 15.96
N LYS A 119 9.41 30.73 16.99
CA LYS A 119 9.10 31.92 17.82
C LYS A 119 10.15 32.18 18.90
N SER A 120 10.78 31.11 19.39
CA SER A 120 11.71 31.16 20.51
C SER A 120 13.17 31.14 20.07
N GLY A 121 13.44 31.02 18.76
CA GLY A 121 14.80 30.92 18.21
C GLY A 121 15.55 29.63 18.59
N LYS A 122 14.92 28.72 19.33
CA LYS A 122 15.51 27.45 19.75
C LYS A 122 15.69 26.54 18.54
N GLY A 123 16.89 25.97 18.39
CA GLY A 123 17.24 25.07 17.30
C GLY A 123 17.83 25.75 16.06
N MET A 124 17.85 27.08 16.01
CA MET A 124 18.67 27.85 15.06
C MET A 124 19.92 28.32 15.80
N PRO A 125 21.11 27.77 15.53
CA PRO A 125 22.32 28.42 15.99
C PRO A 125 22.41 29.79 15.32
N GLU A 126 22.70 30.84 16.08
CA GLU A 126 23.08 32.11 15.45
C GLU A 126 24.33 31.87 14.59
N LEU A 127 24.32 32.32 13.33
CA LEU A 127 25.42 32.07 12.37
C LEU A 127 26.80 32.46 12.93
N ILE A 128 26.83 33.42 13.85
CA ILE A 128 28.01 33.87 14.60
C ILE A 128 28.62 32.77 15.47
N ASN A 129 27.81 31.92 16.12
CA ASN A 129 28.31 30.89 17.02
C ASN A 129 28.91 29.70 16.26
N ILE A 130 28.33 29.32 15.11
CA ILE A 130 28.88 28.25 14.26
C ILE A 130 30.25 28.65 13.70
N LEU A 131 30.40 29.90 13.26
CA LEU A 131 31.66 30.41 12.72
C LEU A 131 32.74 30.52 13.80
N ASN A 132 32.38 30.93 15.02
CA ASN A 132 33.30 31.00 16.15
C ASN A 132 33.71 29.62 16.67
N ASP A 133 32.82 28.63 16.67
CA ASP A 133 33.17 27.25 17.09
C ASP A 133 34.10 26.55 16.08
N VAL A 134 33.92 26.81 14.78
CA VAL A 134 34.85 26.34 13.73
C VAL A 134 36.19 27.08 13.81
N ALA A 135 36.19 28.39 14.10
CA ALA A 135 37.41 29.19 14.21
C ALA A 135 38.24 28.88 15.48
N ASN A 136 37.60 28.49 16.58
CA ASN A 136 38.27 28.21 17.85
C ASN A 136 38.73 26.74 18.02
N GLY A 137 38.49 25.86 17.03
CA GLY A 137 39.00 24.49 17.02
C GLY A 137 38.49 23.58 18.16
N LEU A 138 37.49 24.04 18.93
CA LEU A 138 36.87 23.26 19.98
C LEU A 138 35.76 22.42 19.37
N GLY A 139 36.15 21.30 18.77
CA GLY A 139 35.23 20.21 18.47
C GLY A 139 34.60 19.74 19.77
N SER A 140 33.40 20.26 20.08
CA SER A 140 32.59 19.79 21.21
C SER A 140 32.28 18.32 20.99
N SER A 141 33.01 17.46 21.69
CA SER A 141 32.64 16.09 22.00
C SER A 141 31.36 16.12 22.84
N THR A 142 30.21 16.31 22.22
CA THR A 142 28.96 15.87 22.81
C THR A 142 28.91 14.36 22.60
N ASN A 143 29.29 13.65 23.66
CA ASN A 143 29.08 12.21 23.80
C ASN A 143 27.67 11.83 23.34
N LEU A 144 27.60 10.88 22.42
CA LEU A 144 26.54 9.90 22.31
C LEU A 144 27.19 8.53 22.47
#